data_AF-A0A150U2M4-F1
#
_entry.id   AF-A0A150U2M4-F1
#
_cell.length_a   1.000
_cell.length_b   1.000
_cell.length_c   1.000
_cell.angle_alpha   90.00
_cell.angle_beta   90.00
_cell.angle_gamma   90.00
#
_symmetry.space_group_name_H-M   'P 1'
#
loop_
_entity.id
_entity.type
_entity.pdbx_description
1 polymer ?
#
loop_
_entity_poly.entity_id
_entity_poly.type
_entity_poly.pdbx_seq_one_letter_code
_entity_poly.pdbx_strand_id
1 'polypeptide(L)'
;MSVQRVDLVDTPPDHQMGRAFLRSRYGTVTGTGSFSIPLPLSPGRAGFGPAQAVTYDSGAGNGPFGAGWQLSIPRITRKINAIRAEGVAAGHDPRESV
;
A
#
# COMPACT_ATOMS: atom_id res chain seq x y z
N MET A 1 -15.29 48.13 -13.35
CA MET A 1 -13.91 48.16 -13.88
C MET A 1 -13.10 47.21 -13.00
N SER A 2 -12.61 46.02 -13.41
CA SER A 2 -12.20 45.53 -14.76
C SER A 2 -11.23 46.52 -15.41
N VAL A 3 -10.00 46.21 -15.85
CA VAL A 3 -9.32 44.96 -16.25
C VAL A 3 -7.92 44.98 -15.54
N GLN A 4 -7.15 43.93 -15.25
CA GLN A 4 -6.79 42.73 -16.03
C GLN A 4 -6.38 41.52 -15.14
N ARG A 5 -6.21 40.34 -15.78
CA ARG A 5 -5.44 39.17 -15.32
C ARG A 5 -4.20 39.08 -16.22
N VAL A 6 -3.00 38.91 -15.65
CA VAL A 6 -1.81 38.55 -16.45
C VAL A 6 -1.71 37.03 -16.42
N ASP A 7 -2.04 36.39 -17.53
CA ASP A 7 -1.86 34.96 -17.72
C ASP A 7 -0.37 34.68 -17.94
N LEU A 8 0.39 34.53 -16.84
CA LEU A 8 1.78 34.06 -16.91
C LEU A 8 1.75 32.57 -17.22
N VAL A 9 2.01 32.26 -18.48
CA VAL A 9 2.08 30.93 -19.07
C VAL A 9 3.02 30.02 -18.26
N ASP A 10 2.43 28.93 -17.77
CA ASP A 10 3.01 27.60 -17.49
C ASP A 10 4.55 27.52 -17.42
N THR A 11 5.11 27.82 -16.23
CA THR A 11 6.47 27.36 -15.89
C THR A 11 6.39 25.88 -15.52
N PRO A 12 7.06 24.95 -16.24
CA PRO A 12 7.08 23.55 -15.84
C PRO A 12 7.70 23.40 -14.43
N PRO A 13 7.16 22.53 -13.55
CA PRO A 13 7.62 22.39 -12.18
C PRO A 13 8.88 21.51 -12.07
N ASP A 14 9.95 21.86 -12.78
CA ASP A 14 11.21 21.12 -12.82
C ASP A 14 12.09 21.28 -11.55
N HIS A 15 11.78 22.27 -10.70
CA HIS A 15 12.50 22.56 -9.46
C HIS A 15 11.86 22.01 -8.15
N GLN A 16 10.87 21.10 -8.22
CA GLN A 16 10.30 20.43 -7.02
C GLN A 16 11.00 19.11 -6.61
N MET A 17 12.18 18.84 -7.19
CA MET A 17 12.98 17.63 -6.93
C MET A 17 13.57 17.59 -5.51
N GLY A 18 12.77 17.22 -4.51
CA GLY A 18 13.28 16.97 -3.15
C GLY A 18 12.29 17.11 -1.98
N ARG A 19 11.06 17.60 -2.21
CA ARG A 19 10.08 17.83 -1.12
C ARG A 19 8.90 16.85 -1.19
N ALA A 20 9.20 15.56 -1.15
CA ALA A 20 8.20 14.54 -0.88
C ALA A 20 7.67 14.71 0.55
N PHE A 21 6.59 15.47 0.72
CA PHE A 21 5.95 15.67 2.01
C PHE A 21 5.45 14.34 2.56
N LEU A 22 6.22 13.81 3.52
CA LEU A 22 5.96 12.57 4.23
C LEU A 22 4.61 12.67 4.95
N ARG A 23 3.57 12.08 4.37
CA ARG A 23 2.21 12.15 4.93
C ARG A 23 2.04 11.09 6.02
N SER A 24 2.07 11.53 7.27
CA SER A 24 1.55 10.78 8.40
C SER A 24 0.02 10.96 8.48
N ARG A 25 -0.71 9.87 8.75
CA ARG A 25 -2.15 9.87 9.04
C ARG A 25 -2.44 8.83 10.12
N TYR A 26 -3.48 9.05 10.92
CA TYR A 26 -3.96 8.11 11.92
C TYR A 26 -5.31 7.54 11.48
N GLY A 27 -5.48 6.22 11.55
CA GLY A 27 -6.74 5.54 11.28
C GLY A 27 -7.67 5.62 12.48
N THR A 28 -8.60 6.58 12.52
CA THR A 28 -9.45 6.86 13.70
C THR A 28 -10.33 5.69 14.14
N VAL A 29 -10.58 4.72 13.25
CA VAL A 29 -11.41 3.53 13.51
C VAL A 29 -10.57 2.30 13.92
N THR A 30 -9.28 2.26 13.56
CA THR A 30 -8.38 1.12 13.80
C THR A 30 -7.29 1.40 14.83
N GLY A 31 -7.06 2.67 15.19
CA GLY A 31 -5.96 3.09 16.07
C GLY A 31 -4.57 2.97 15.44
N THR A 32 -4.47 2.69 14.14
CA THR A 32 -3.18 2.48 13.46
C THR A 32 -2.56 3.78 12.96
N GLY A 33 -1.22 3.84 13.01
CA GLY A 33 -0.45 4.93 12.41
C GLY A 33 -0.02 4.54 10.98
N SER A 34 -0.29 5.42 10.01
CA SER A 34 0.06 5.21 8.61
C SER A 34 1.02 6.28 8.09
N PHE A 35 1.99 5.87 7.27
CA PHE A 35 2.99 6.76 6.67
C PHE A 35 3.20 6.42 5.19
N SER A 36 3.62 7.39 4.37
CA SER A 36 3.79 7.19 2.94
C SER A 36 5.00 7.94 2.38
N ILE A 37 5.88 7.20 1.70
CA ILE A 37 7.05 7.69 0.99
C ILE A 37 6.84 7.47 -0.52
N PRO A 38 6.60 8.53 -1.32
CA PRO A 38 6.66 8.45 -2.77
C PRO A 38 8.04 8.02 -3.25
N LEU A 39 8.10 7.09 -4.22
CA LEU A 39 9.36 6.72 -4.87
C LEU A 39 9.69 7.72 -6.00
N PRO A 40 10.91 8.30 -6.04
CA PRO A 40 11.32 9.20 -7.11
C PRO A 40 11.65 8.40 -8.37
N LEU A 41 10.62 7.96 -9.10
CA LEU A 41 10.75 7.27 -10.37
C LEU A 41 10.86 8.28 -11.51
N SER A 42 11.66 7.95 -12.53
CA SER A 42 11.78 8.77 -13.73
C SER A 42 10.44 8.86 -14.47
N PRO A 43 10.04 10.05 -14.98
CA PRO A 43 8.88 10.17 -15.84
C PRO A 43 9.02 9.29 -17.07
N GLY A 44 8.01 8.48 -17.38
CA GLY A 44 7.98 7.69 -18.60
C GLY A 44 7.59 8.52 -19.84
N ARG A 45 7.45 7.86 -20.99
CA ARG A 45 7.08 8.53 -22.25
C ARG A 45 5.75 9.28 -22.08
N ALA A 46 5.73 10.55 -22.47
CA ALA A 46 4.59 11.47 -22.29
C ALA A 46 4.06 11.55 -20.84
N GLY A 47 4.92 11.36 -19.83
CA GLY A 47 4.53 11.35 -18.42
C GLY A 47 3.87 10.04 -17.96
N PHE A 48 3.70 9.04 -18.84
CA PHE A 48 3.14 7.74 -18.49
C PHE A 48 4.16 6.90 -17.70
N GLY A 49 4.03 6.90 -16.37
CA GLY A 49 4.82 6.07 -15.46
C GLY A 49 4.02 5.67 -14.22
N PRO A 50 4.43 4.60 -13.51
CA PRO A 50 3.72 4.14 -12.32
C PRO A 50 4.00 5.09 -11.14
N ALA A 51 2.94 5.70 -10.58
CA ALA A 51 3.05 6.56 -9.40
C ALA A 51 3.16 5.72 -8.11
N GLN A 52 4.35 5.18 -7.84
CA GLN A 52 4.57 4.25 -6.72
C GLN A 52 4.94 4.97 -5.41
N ALA A 53 4.48 4.39 -4.31
CA ALA A 53 4.88 4.78 -2.96
C ALA A 53 5.02 3.55 -2.07
N VAL A 54 6.03 3.57 -1.18
CA VAL A 54 6.09 2.65 -0.05
C VAL A 54 5.20 3.23 1.05
N THR A 55 4.34 2.39 1.63
CA THR A 55 3.46 2.78 2.73
C THR A 55 3.75 1.92 3.95
N TYR A 56 3.63 2.53 5.13
CA TYR A 56 3.66 1.85 6.41
C TYR A 56 2.27 1.91 7.03
N ASP A 57 1.84 0.83 7.67
CA ASP A 57 0.70 0.78 8.58
C ASP A 57 1.11 -0.06 9.80
N SER A 58 0.99 0.48 11.00
CA SER A 58 1.38 -0.22 12.24
C SER A 58 0.55 -1.47 12.55
N GLY A 59 -0.61 -1.65 11.90
CA GLY A 59 -1.43 -2.86 11.97
C GLY A 59 -1.22 -3.85 10.82
N ALA A 60 -0.37 -3.54 9.83
CA ALA A 60 -0.03 -4.47 8.76
C ALA A 60 1.01 -5.50 9.20
N GLY A 61 0.86 -6.74 8.70
CA GLY A 61 1.78 -7.84 9.02
C GLY A 61 3.16 -7.72 8.36
N ASN A 62 3.95 -8.80 8.44
CA ASN A 62 5.26 -8.85 7.79
C ASN A 62 5.12 -8.92 6.26
N GLY A 63 5.71 -7.95 5.57
CA GLY A 63 5.86 -7.92 4.12
C GLY A 63 7.32 -8.04 3.67
N PRO A 64 7.58 -8.07 2.36
CA PRO A 64 8.94 -8.11 1.80
C PRO A 64 9.77 -6.85 2.08
N PHE A 65 9.14 -5.78 2.57
CA PHE A 65 9.79 -4.53 2.99
C PHE A 65 9.93 -4.40 4.52
N GLY A 66 9.63 -5.48 5.27
CA GLY A 66 9.61 -5.51 6.74
C GLY A 66 8.20 -5.51 7.33
N ALA A 67 8.12 -5.49 8.66
CA ALA A 67 6.87 -5.38 9.41
C ALA A 67 6.19 -4.03 9.13
N GLY A 68 4.88 -4.04 8.86
CA GLY A 68 4.10 -2.83 8.61
C GLY A 68 4.33 -2.17 7.24
N TRP A 69 5.44 -2.46 6.55
CA TRP A 69 5.78 -1.84 5.26
C TRP A 69 5.28 -2.64 4.06
N GLN A 70 4.64 -1.95 3.12
CA GLN A 70 4.13 -2.50 1.87
C GLN A 70 4.34 -1.52 0.70
N LEU A 71 4.61 -2.06 -0.50
CA LEU A 71 4.61 -1.28 -1.74
C LEU A 71 3.20 -1.31 -2.35
N SER A 72 2.63 -0.13 -2.63
CA SER A 72 1.30 -0.02 -3.23
C SER A 72 1.33 -0.42 -4.71
N ILE A 73 1.12 -1.70 -5.00
CA ILE A 73 1.01 -2.24 -6.36
C ILE A 73 -0.40 -2.81 -6.63
N PRO A 74 -0.99 -2.59 -7.82
CA PRO A 74 -2.19 -3.30 -8.23
C PRO A 74 -1.93 -4.82 -8.26
N ARG A 75 -2.78 -5.61 -7.60
CA ARG A 75 -2.68 -7.08 -7.61
C ARG A 75 -4.05 -7.73 -7.71
N ILE A 76 -4.09 -8.89 -8.37
CA ILE A 76 -5.21 -9.83 -8.31
C ILE A 76 -4.81 -10.96 -7.35
N THR A 77 -5.72 -11.44 -6.50
CA THR A 77 -5.42 -12.52 -5.55
C THR A 77 -6.65 -13.38 -5.32
N ARG A 78 -6.46 -14.71 -5.26
CA ARG A 78 -7.52 -15.65 -4.91
C ARG A 78 -7.98 -15.42 -3.47
N LYS A 79 -9.29 -15.32 -3.26
CA LYS A 79 -9.89 -15.28 -1.92
C LYS A 79 -9.58 -16.59 -1.19
N ILE A 80 -8.84 -16.50 -0.09
CA ILE A 80 -8.49 -17.62 0.79
C ILE A 80 -9.10 -17.41 2.18
N ASN A 81 -10.39 -17.68 2.31
CA ASN A 81 -11.00 -17.82 3.62
C ASN A 81 -10.44 -19.09 4.28
N ALA A 82 -10.27 -19.09 5.60
CA ALA A 82 -9.89 -20.29 6.32
C ALA A 82 -10.89 -21.42 6.04
N ILE A 83 -10.40 -22.57 5.59
CA ILE A 83 -11.20 -23.80 5.62
C ILE A 83 -11.48 -24.11 7.08
N ARG A 84 -12.76 -24.31 7.41
CA ARG A 84 -13.17 -24.68 8.77
C ARG A 84 -12.55 -26.05 9.08
N ALA A 85 -11.84 -26.18 10.19
CA ALA A 85 -11.13 -27.40 10.58
C ALA A 85 -12.11 -28.47 11.11
N GLU A 86 -13.04 -28.89 10.25
CA GLU A 86 -14.09 -29.86 10.55
C GLU A 86 -13.64 -31.24 10.05
N GLY A 87 -13.20 -32.11 10.96
CA GLY A 87 -13.09 -33.55 10.68
C GLY A 87 -11.80 -34.03 10.03
N VAL A 88 -10.68 -33.98 10.76
CA VAL A 88 -9.59 -34.97 10.65
C VAL A 88 -9.26 -35.48 12.05
N ALA A 89 -10.20 -36.21 12.65
CA ALA A 89 -10.05 -36.85 13.97
C ALA A 89 -11.01 -38.04 14.17
N ALA A 90 -11.14 -38.92 13.17
CA ALA A 90 -11.81 -40.22 13.30
C ALA A 90 -11.19 -41.20 12.31
N GLY A 91 -10.46 -42.22 12.79
CA GLY A 91 -9.78 -43.15 11.89
C GLY A 91 -8.59 -43.95 12.44
N HIS A 92 -8.44 -44.13 13.75
CA HIS A 92 -7.60 -45.20 14.30
C HIS A 92 -8.08 -45.59 15.70
N ASP A 93 -8.87 -46.65 15.80
CA ASP A 93 -9.13 -47.34 17.07
C ASP A 93 -8.28 -48.61 17.11
N PRO A 94 -7.25 -48.69 17.98
CA PRO A 94 -6.39 -49.86 18.11
C PRO A 94 -6.92 -50.90 19.13
N ARG A 95 -8.22 -50.92 19.46
CA ARG A 95 -8.79 -51.81 20.50
C ARG A 95 -9.67 -52.96 20.04
N GLU A 96 -9.66 -53.33 18.76
CA GLU A 96 -10.09 -54.67 18.32
C GLU A 96 -8.89 -55.60 18.09
N SER A 97 -8.20 -55.96 19.18
CA SER A 97 -7.29 -57.11 19.21
C SER A 97 -6.99 -57.55 20.65
N VAL A 98 -7.84 -58.45 21.19
CA VAL A 98 -7.60 -59.55 22.16
C VAL A 98 -8.97 -60.06 22.65
#